data_AF-A0A2T4IRV4-F1
#
_entry.id   AF-A0A2T4IRV4-F1
#
_cell.length_a   1.000
_cell.length_b   1.000
_cell.length_c   1.000
_cell.angle_alpha   90.00
_cell.angle_beta   90.00
_cell.angle_gamma   90.00
#
_symmetry.space_group_name_H-M   'P 1'
#
loop_
_entity.id
_entity.type
_entity.pdbx_description
1 polymer ?
#
loop_
_entity_poly.entity_id
_entity_poly.type
_entity_poly.pdbx_seq_one_letter_code
_entity_poly.pdbx_strand_id
1 'polypeptide(L)'
;MLLGAAPFAAAQTVDSANRNTLIQQNELQILENRLKRQQYQQQQQQFRAQDRQIVPQQRPVVPQVKPSCQLQPSGSSFVRTCR
;
A
#
# COMPACT_ATOMS: atom_id res chain seq x y z
N MET A 1 -34.35 20.49 28.85
CA MET A 1 -33.93 19.20 29.43
C MET A 1 -33.80 18.22 28.26
N LEU A 2 -32.60 18.00 27.70
CA LEU A 2 -32.38 16.94 26.70
C LEU A 2 -32.08 15.63 27.43
N LEU A 3 -32.99 14.65 27.35
CA LEU A 3 -32.68 13.27 27.73
C LEU A 3 -31.92 12.60 26.57
N GLY A 4 -30.63 12.36 26.77
CA GLY A 4 -29.83 11.52 25.88
C GLY A 4 -30.21 10.05 26.08
N ALA A 5 -30.96 9.48 25.14
CA ALA A 5 -31.14 8.04 25.04
C ALA A 5 -29.93 7.44 24.32
N ALA A 6 -29.04 6.77 25.07
CA ALA A 6 -28.00 5.94 24.48
C ALA A 6 -28.65 4.64 23.96
N PRO A 7 -28.50 4.27 22.67
CA PRO A 7 -28.98 2.99 22.20
C PRO A 7 -28.08 1.88 22.74
N PHE A 8 -28.61 1.06 23.64
CA PHE A 8 -27.98 -0.19 24.07
C PHE A 8 -27.86 -1.11 22.85
N ALA A 9 -26.65 -1.53 22.52
CA ALA A 9 -26.41 -2.55 21.48
C ALA A 9 -26.90 -3.91 21.99
N ALA A 10 -28.03 -4.38 21.46
CA ALA A 10 -28.55 -5.71 21.74
C ALA A 10 -27.60 -6.77 21.12
N ALA A 11 -27.06 -7.65 21.95
CA ALA A 11 -26.30 -8.82 21.50
C ALA A 11 -27.26 -9.82 20.84
N GLN A 12 -27.22 -9.93 19.52
CA GLN A 12 -28.02 -10.88 18.77
C GLN A 12 -27.43 -12.28 18.95
N THR A 13 -28.13 -13.16 19.67
CA THR A 13 -27.75 -14.57 19.80
C THR A 13 -28.08 -15.29 18.51
N VAL A 14 -27.09 -15.42 17.61
CA VAL A 14 -27.23 -16.18 16.37
C VAL A 14 -27.30 -17.67 16.70
N ASP A 15 -28.43 -18.31 16.37
CA ASP A 15 -28.66 -19.75 16.53
C ASP A 15 -27.61 -20.57 15.75
N SER A 16 -27.20 -21.72 16.29
CA SER A 16 -26.06 -22.49 15.77
C SER A 16 -26.30 -23.03 14.34
N ALA A 17 -27.57 -23.30 13.97
CA ALA A 17 -27.94 -23.65 12.60
C ALA A 17 -27.78 -22.46 11.63
N ASN A 18 -28.11 -21.25 12.10
CA ASN A 18 -27.96 -20.00 11.35
C ASN A 18 -26.48 -19.61 11.21
N ARG A 19 -25.64 -19.93 12.20
CA ARG A 19 -24.18 -19.75 12.12
C ARG A 19 -23.55 -20.56 11.00
N ASN A 20 -23.92 -21.82 10.81
CA ASN A 20 -23.37 -22.64 9.72
C ASN A 20 -23.74 -22.08 8.34
N THR A 21 -24.98 -21.63 8.16
CA THR A 21 -25.40 -20.97 6.92
C THR A 21 -24.70 -19.62 6.70
N LEU A 22 -24.47 -18.86 7.77
CA LEU A 22 -23.74 -17.58 7.71
C LEU A 22 -22.27 -17.78 7.35
N ILE A 23 -21.61 -18.78 7.94
CA ILE A 23 -20.23 -19.15 7.64
C ILE A 23 -20.12 -19.56 6.16
N GLN A 24 -21.02 -20.40 5.67
CA GLN A 24 -20.98 -20.86 4.28
C GLN A 24 -21.20 -19.72 3.28
N GLN A 25 -22.12 -18.78 3.57
CA GLN A 25 -22.29 -17.57 2.76
C GLN A 25 -21.05 -16.67 2.80
N ASN A 26 -20.41 -16.54 3.96
CA ASN A 26 -19.19 -15.75 4.11
C ASN A 26 -18.02 -16.36 3.33
N GLU A 27 -17.86 -17.69 3.37
CA GLU A 27 -16.84 -18.40 2.61
C GLU A 27 -17.02 -18.20 1.10
N LEU A 28 -18.25 -18.30 0.59
CA LEU A 28 -18.55 -18.04 -0.82
C LEU A 28 -18.21 -16.59 -1.20
N GLN A 29 -18.57 -15.63 -0.34
CA GLN A 29 -18.24 -14.22 -0.57
C GLN A 29 -16.72 -13.97 -0.53
N ILE A 30 -15.98 -14.66 0.34
CA ILE A 30 -14.52 -14.58 0.40
C ILE A 30 -13.90 -15.11 -0.89
N LEU A 31 -14.38 -16.27 -1.38
CA LEU A 31 -13.90 -16.86 -2.63
C LEU A 31 -14.14 -15.93 -3.83
N GLU A 32 -15.35 -15.37 -3.94
CA GLU A 32 -15.69 -14.41 -5.00
C GLU A 32 -14.79 -13.17 -4.94
N ASN A 33 -14.60 -12.61 -3.74
CA ASN A 33 -13.71 -11.46 -3.54
C ASN A 33 -12.25 -11.79 -3.87
N ARG A 34 -11.79 -13.00 -3.57
CA ARG A 34 -10.43 -13.45 -3.90
C ARG A 34 -10.23 -13.49 -5.40
N LEU A 35 -11.20 -14.04 -6.13
CA LEU A 35 -11.16 -14.13 -7.60
C LEU A 35 -11.17 -12.73 -8.22
N LYS A 36 -12.07 -11.84 -7.79
CA LYS A 36 -12.12 -10.44 -8.25
C LYS A 36 -10.79 -9.72 -8.02
N ARG A 37 -10.18 -9.88 -6.84
CA ARG A 37 -8.87 -9.26 -6.53
C ARG A 37 -7.76 -9.81 -7.42
N GLN A 38 -7.72 -11.12 -7.65
CA GLN A 38 -6.71 -11.73 -8.54
C GLN A 38 -6.84 -11.19 -9.96
N GLN A 39 -8.06 -11.10 -10.48
CA GLN A 39 -8.31 -10.56 -11.82
C GLN A 39 -7.88 -9.10 -11.93
N TYR A 40 -8.24 -8.27 -10.95
CA TYR A 40 -7.84 -6.86 -10.90
C TYR A 40 -6.30 -6.70 -10.82
N GLN A 41 -5.64 -7.53 -10.02
CA GLN A 41 -4.19 -7.52 -9.89
C GLN A 41 -3.50 -7.85 -11.22
N GLN A 42 -3.98 -8.86 -11.95
CA GLN A 42 -3.42 -9.20 -13.26
C GLN A 42 -3.61 -8.06 -14.26
N GLN A 43 -4.81 -7.47 -14.30
CA GLN A 43 -5.11 -6.36 -15.21
C GLN A 43 -4.20 -5.14 -14.94
N GLN A 44 -4.00 -4.80 -13.67
CA GLN A 44 -3.07 -3.74 -13.27
C GLN A 44 -1.62 -4.04 -13.67
N GLN A 45 -1.18 -5.30 -13.57
CA GLN A 45 0.17 -5.67 -14.00
C GLN A 45 0.34 -5.52 -15.52
N GLN A 46 -0.68 -5.86 -16.30
CA GLN A 46 -0.65 -5.67 -17.76
C GLN A 46 -0.53 -4.20 -18.14
N PHE A 47 -1.30 -3.31 -17.51
CA PHE A 47 -1.18 -1.86 -17.76
C PHE A 47 0.21 -1.33 -17.37
N ARG A 48 0.73 -1.72 -16.20
CA ARG A 48 2.10 -1.34 -15.80
C ARG A 48 3.17 -1.86 -16.76
N ALA A 49 2.99 -3.05 -17.32
CA ALA A 49 3.91 -3.61 -18.30
C ALA A 49 3.87 -2.82 -19.61
N GLN A 50 2.66 -2.45 -20.07
CA GLN A 50 2.46 -1.62 -21.25
C GLN A 50 3.07 -0.22 -21.07
N ASP A 51 2.84 0.42 -19.93
CA ASP A 51 3.39 1.75 -19.62
C ASP A 51 4.93 1.74 -19.55
N ARG A 52 5.53 0.68 -19.00
CA ARG A 52 7.00 0.53 -18.97
C ARG A 52 7.61 0.32 -20.36
N GLN A 53 6.85 -0.23 -21.29
CA GLN A 53 7.30 -0.46 -22.66
C GLN A 53 7.37 0.83 -23.45
N ILE A 54 6.64 1.88 -23.02
CA ILE A 54 6.86 3.25 -23.45
C ILE A 54 8.25 3.63 -22.94
N VAL A 55 9.20 3.67 -23.87
CA VAL A 55 10.63 3.91 -23.64
C VAL A 55 10.80 4.97 -22.53
N PRO A 56 11.51 4.66 -21.43
CA PRO A 56 11.81 5.66 -20.42
C PRO A 56 12.47 6.82 -21.15
N GLN A 57 11.80 7.98 -21.16
CA GLN A 57 12.36 9.15 -21.80
C GLN A 57 13.76 9.36 -21.22
N GLN A 58 14.75 9.61 -22.08
CA GLN A 58 16.13 9.78 -21.64
C GLN A 58 16.13 10.80 -20.50
N ARG A 59 16.60 10.39 -19.33
CA ARG A 59 16.62 11.26 -18.15
C ARG A 59 17.35 12.55 -18.57
N PRO A 60 16.73 13.73 -18.43
CA PRO A 60 17.35 14.96 -18.84
C PRO A 60 18.69 15.10 -18.12
N VAL A 61 19.73 15.47 -18.87
CA VAL A 61 21.06 15.72 -18.31
C VAL A 61 20.96 16.96 -17.44
N VAL A 62 20.65 16.77 -16.16
CA VAL A 62 20.68 17.83 -15.17
C VAL A 62 22.14 18.15 -14.83
N PRO A 63 22.51 19.44 -14.75
CA PRO A 63 23.82 19.83 -14.27
C PRO A 63 24.06 19.24 -12.88
N GLN A 64 24.98 18.28 -12.78
CA GLN A 64 25.43 17.76 -11.50
C GLN A 64 26.26 18.85 -10.84
N VAL A 65 25.72 19.47 -9.78
CA VAL A 65 26.50 20.39 -8.95
C VAL A 65 27.61 19.56 -8.32
N LYS A 66 28.87 19.86 -8.68
CA LYS A 66 30.01 19.24 -8.00
C LYS A 66 29.87 19.53 -6.50
N PRO A 67 29.99 18.52 -5.62
CA PRO A 67 29.99 18.79 -4.19
C PRO A 67 31.09 19.81 -3.90
N SER A 68 30.70 21.01 -3.46
CA SER A 68 31.65 22.04 -3.07
C SER A 68 32.32 21.57 -1.79
N CYS A 69 33.57 21.11 -1.95
CA CYS A 69 34.41 20.53 -0.91
C CYS A 69 33.82 19.29 -0.22
N GLN A 70 34.48 18.15 -0.39
CA GLN A 70 34.08 16.93 0.31
C GLN A 70 34.67 16.91 1.72
N LEU A 71 33.84 16.59 2.72
CA LEU A 71 34.30 16.27 4.07
C LEU A 71 34.86 14.84 4.04
N GLN A 72 36.17 14.70 4.24
CA GLN A 72 36.83 13.41 4.34
C GLN A 72 37.17 13.11 5.80
N PRO A 73 36.90 11.90 6.30
CA PRO A 73 37.33 11.50 7.63
C PRO A 73 38.86 11.43 7.68
N SER A 74 39.46 12.13 8.65
CA SER A 74 40.89 12.13 8.94
C SER A 74 41.08 11.81 10.43
N GLY A 75 41.38 10.54 10.72
CA GLY A 75 41.50 10.05 12.08
C GLY A 75 40.21 10.24 12.88
N SER A 76 40.27 11.03 13.95
CA SER A 76 39.13 11.33 14.82
C SER A 76 38.33 12.58 14.41
N SER A 77 38.64 13.20 13.28
CA SER A 77 38.02 14.45 12.82
C SER A 77 37.63 14.37 11.34
N PHE A 78 36.88 15.37 10.85
CA PHE A 78 36.55 15.50 9.42
C PHE A 78 37.25 16.73 8.86
N VAL A 79 38.00 16.56 7.78
CA VAL A 79 38.69 17.65 7.08
C VAL A 79 37.92 17.96 5.80
N ARG A 80 37.64 19.25 5.56
CA ARG A 80 36.96 19.71 4.36
C ARG A 80 37.99 19.94 3.26
N THR A 81 38.13 18.98 2.36
CA THR A 81 39.04 19.06 1.20
C THR A 81 38.32 19.66 -0.01
N CYS A 82 38.77 20.85 -0.42
CA CYS A 82 38.40 21.49 -1.67
C CYS A 82 39.58 21.34 -2.65
N ARG A 83 39.37 20.72 -3.81
CA ARG A 83 40.32 20.75 -4.94
C ARG A 83 39.64 21.44 -6.11
#